data_AF-A0AA42TWL5-F1
#
_entry.id   AF-A0AA42TWL5-F1
#
_cell.length_a   1.000
_cell.length_b   1.000
_cell.length_c   1.000
_cell.angle_alpha   90.00
_cell.angle_beta   90.00
_cell.angle_gamma   90.00
#
_symmetry.space_group_name_H-M   'P 1'
#
loop_
_entity.id
_entity.type
_entity.pdbx_description
1 polymer ?
#
loop_
_entity_poly.entity_id
_entity_poly.type
_entity_poly.pdbx_seq_one_letter_code
_entity_poly.pdbx_strand_id
1 'polypeptide(L)'
;MADQTTAGVLPEAELQILRHALGVGDGGLERSYRSHFVTGPGGTDHQHCMALVERGFMARRAGNALTGGSDLFNVTQAGRAAVQEHTPPPPKLTRSQQRYQQFLRYDGGVTFGEYLRGWR
;
A
#
# COMPACT_ATOMS: atom_id res chain seq x y z
N MET A 1 31.63 -16.81 6.19
CA MET A 1 31.40 -15.94 7.37
C MET A 1 30.69 -14.69 6.89
N ALA A 2 29.57 -14.37 7.54
CA ALA A 2 28.82 -13.10 7.53
C ALA A 2 28.63 -12.35 6.20
N ASP A 3 27.43 -12.42 5.64
CA ASP A 3 26.83 -11.26 4.97
C ASP A 3 25.72 -10.72 5.87
N GLN A 4 26.07 -9.74 6.69
CA GLN A 4 25.16 -8.98 7.52
C GLN A 4 25.05 -7.57 6.92
N THR A 5 24.19 -7.35 5.90
CA THR A 5 23.81 -5.97 5.49
C THR A 5 22.36 -5.81 5.02
N THR A 6 21.54 -6.86 4.90
CA THR A 6 20.12 -6.73 4.49
C THR A 6 19.13 -6.67 5.65
N ALA A 7 19.56 -6.29 6.86
CA ALA A 7 18.67 -6.18 8.01
C ALA A 7 17.89 -4.85 8.04
N GLY A 8 18.31 -3.84 7.26
CA GLY A 8 17.73 -2.49 7.30
C GLY A 8 16.76 -2.13 6.17
N VAL A 9 16.74 -2.88 5.06
CA VAL A 9 15.93 -2.55 3.88
C VAL A 9 14.75 -3.51 3.79
N LEU A 10 13.53 -2.98 3.78
CA LEU A 10 12.32 -3.77 3.48
C LEU A 10 12.37 -4.27 2.03
N PRO A 11 12.35 -5.59 1.78
CA PRO A 11 12.31 -6.14 0.43
C PRO A 11 11.11 -5.63 -0.36
N GLU A 12 11.27 -5.39 -1.66
CA GLU A 12 10.20 -4.83 -2.50
C GLU A 12 8.93 -5.70 -2.49
N ALA A 13 9.07 -7.02 -2.55
CA ALA A 13 7.93 -7.94 -2.48
C ALA A 13 7.13 -7.78 -1.17
N GLU A 14 7.82 -7.57 -0.05
CA GLU A 14 7.19 -7.34 1.26
C GLU A 14 6.54 -5.95 1.34
N LEU A 15 7.19 -4.93 0.79
CA LEU A 15 6.60 -3.59 0.65
C LEU A 15 5.33 -3.61 -0.21
N GLN A 16 5.34 -4.36 -1.31
CA GLN A 16 4.18 -4.54 -2.18
C GLN A 16 3.04 -5.27 -1.47
N ILE A 17 3.33 -6.28 -0.63
CA ILE A 17 2.32 -6.92 0.22
C ILE A 17 1.71 -5.92 1.21
N LEU A 18 2.54 -5.11 1.88
CA LEU A 18 2.03 -4.09 2.81
C LEU A 18 1.17 -3.06 2.07
N ARG A 19 1.60 -2.57 0.90
CA ARG A 19 0.82 -1.65 0.06
C ARG A 19 -0.52 -2.25 -0.35
N HIS A 20 -0.52 -3.50 -0.82
CA HIS A 20 -1.71 -4.22 -1.23
C HIS A 20 -2.69 -4.42 -0.06
N ALA A 21 -2.20 -4.88 1.10
CA ALA A 21 -3.00 -5.10 2.30
C ALA A 21 -3.62 -3.79 2.82
N LEU A 22 -2.86 -2.70 2.69
CA LEU A 22 -3.33 -1.35 2.97
C LEU A 22 -4.13 -0.77 1.80
N GLY A 23 -4.26 -1.39 0.64
CA GLY A 23 -4.94 -0.79 -0.52
C GLY A 23 -4.44 0.62 -0.86
N VAL A 24 -3.17 0.90 -0.62
CA VAL A 24 -2.52 2.14 -1.05
C VAL A 24 -1.75 1.83 -2.33
N GLY A 25 -1.91 2.64 -3.38
CA GLY A 25 -1.14 2.47 -4.62
C GLY A 25 0.37 2.66 -4.40
N ASP A 26 1.13 2.68 -5.49
CA ASP A 26 2.61 2.83 -5.45
C ASP A 26 3.07 4.07 -4.68
N GLY A 27 2.22 5.10 -4.65
CA GLY A 27 2.47 6.35 -3.94
C GLY A 27 2.25 6.28 -2.42
N GLY A 28 1.77 5.17 -1.85
CA GLY A 28 1.74 4.86 -0.40
C GLY A 28 0.97 5.82 0.52
N LEU A 29 0.52 6.98 0.03
CA LEU A 29 0.09 8.14 0.81
C LEU A 29 -1.44 8.26 0.92
N GLU A 30 -2.17 7.36 0.28
CA GLU A 30 -3.63 7.42 0.28
C GLU A 30 -4.20 6.98 1.63
N ARG A 31 -5.27 7.65 2.07
CA ARG A 31 -5.97 7.27 3.29
C ARG A 31 -6.66 5.94 3.05
N SER A 32 -6.29 4.92 3.81
CA SER A 32 -6.90 3.60 3.68
C SER A 32 -7.53 3.07 4.97
N TYR A 33 -8.72 2.47 4.78
CA TYR A 33 -9.47 1.72 5.77
C TYR A 33 -9.23 0.20 5.67
N ARG A 34 -8.45 -0.25 4.69
CA ARG A 34 -8.00 -1.65 4.56
C ARG A 34 -6.74 -1.87 5.38
N SER A 35 -6.56 -3.11 5.84
CA SER A 35 -5.40 -3.50 6.63
C SER A 35 -5.13 -4.99 6.64
N HIS A 36 -5.81 -5.78 5.81
CA HIS A 36 -5.75 -7.23 5.92
C HIS A 36 -5.35 -7.87 4.59
N PHE A 37 -4.63 -8.98 4.68
CA PHE A 37 -4.25 -9.82 3.57
C PHE A 37 -4.45 -11.29 3.96
N VAL A 38 -5.07 -12.08 3.09
CA VAL A 38 -5.40 -13.48 3.38
C VAL A 38 -4.62 -14.36 2.40
N THR A 39 -3.81 -15.28 2.94
CA THR A 39 -3.01 -16.21 2.13
C THR A 39 -2.68 -17.47 2.93
N GLY A 40 -2.36 -18.57 2.24
CA GLY A 40 -2.11 -19.88 2.82
C GLY A 40 -0.66 -20.34 2.64
N PRO A 41 -0.19 -21.33 3.44
CA PRO A 41 1.21 -21.74 3.54
C PRO A 41 1.84 -22.34 2.27
N GLY A 42 1.07 -22.47 1.17
CA GLY A 42 1.55 -22.98 -0.12
C GLY A 42 2.10 -21.91 -1.08
N GLY A 43 2.04 -20.62 -0.73
CA GLY A 43 2.44 -19.51 -1.60
C GLY A 43 3.61 -18.68 -1.06
N THR A 44 4.34 -18.02 -1.98
CA THR A 44 5.42 -17.08 -1.66
C THR A 44 4.93 -15.92 -0.79
N ASP A 45 3.71 -15.44 -1.03
CA ASP A 45 3.15 -14.33 -0.26
C ASP A 45 2.97 -14.67 1.22
N HIS A 46 2.67 -15.93 1.54
CA HIS A 46 2.56 -16.38 2.93
C HIS A 46 3.91 -16.35 3.64
N GLN A 47 4.98 -16.78 2.95
CA GLN A 47 6.34 -16.70 3.49
C GLN A 47 6.74 -15.24 3.77
N HIS A 48 6.44 -14.32 2.86
CA HIS A 48 6.66 -12.89 3.06
C HIS A 48 5.81 -12.32 4.20
N CYS A 49 4.53 -12.72 4.31
CA CYS A 49 3.67 -12.31 5.41
C CYS A 49 4.20 -12.79 6.77
N MET A 50 4.73 -14.01 6.83
CA MET A 50 5.37 -14.53 8.04
C MET A 50 6.64 -13.75 8.40
N ALA A 51 7.49 -13.42 7.43
CA ALA A 51 8.65 -12.55 7.64
C ALA A 51 8.25 -11.15 8.15
N LEU A 52 7.18 -10.58 7.58
CA LEU A 52 6.59 -9.32 8.04
C LEU A 52 6.02 -9.41 9.46
N VAL A 53 5.50 -10.58 9.87
CA VAL A 53 5.07 -10.83 11.25
C VAL A 53 6.27 -10.89 12.20
N GLU A 54 7.35 -11.57 11.82
CA GLU A 54 8.59 -11.64 12.61
C GLU A 54 9.20 -10.23 12.83
N ARG A 55 9.04 -9.33 11.86
CA ARG A 55 9.46 -7.92 11.92
C ARG A 55 8.48 -7.00 12.67
N GLY A 56 7.31 -7.51 13.07
CA GLY A 56 6.27 -6.73 13.75
C GLY A 56 5.46 -5.79 12.84
N PHE A 57 5.60 -5.92 11.52
CA PHE A 57 4.85 -5.12 10.53
C PHE A 57 3.47 -5.70 10.23
N MET A 58 3.27 -6.99 10.49
CA MET A 58 1.96 -7.64 10.43
C MET A 58 1.68 -8.46 11.70
N ALA A 59 0.41 -8.74 11.94
CA ALA A 59 -0.06 -9.66 12.97
C ALA A 59 -0.88 -10.77 12.32
N ARG A 60 -0.50 -12.03 12.57
CA ARG A 60 -1.18 -13.21 12.05
C ARG A 60 -2.38 -13.60 12.91
N ARG A 61 -3.45 -14.01 12.25
CA ARG A 61 -4.55 -14.78 12.84
C ARG A 61 -4.65 -16.09 12.07
N ALA A 62 -4.72 -17.19 12.83
CA ALA A 62 -4.89 -18.51 12.24
C ALA A 62 -6.15 -18.57 11.38
N GLY A 63 -6.07 -19.30 10.27
CA GLY A 63 -7.19 -19.48 9.36
C GLY A 63 -8.41 -20.12 10.01
N ASN A 64 -9.59 -19.76 9.49
CA ASN A 64 -10.88 -20.25 9.95
C ASN A 64 -11.86 -20.37 8.78
N ALA A 65 -13.11 -20.73 9.05
CA ALA A 65 -14.14 -20.90 8.02
C ALA A 65 -14.36 -19.64 7.16
N LEU A 66 -14.25 -18.43 7.73
CA LEU A 66 -14.42 -17.18 6.98
C LEU A 66 -13.27 -16.92 6.00
N THR A 67 -12.07 -17.41 6.30
CA THR A 67 -10.88 -17.25 5.45
C THR A 67 -10.63 -18.46 4.57
N GLY A 68 -11.56 -19.42 4.51
CA GLY A 68 -11.39 -20.68 3.78
C GLY A 68 -10.21 -21.52 4.30
N GLY A 69 -9.85 -21.37 5.58
CA GLY A 69 -8.72 -22.06 6.20
C GLY A 69 -7.35 -21.37 6.00
N SER A 70 -7.28 -20.30 5.21
CA SER A 70 -6.03 -19.53 5.02
C SER A 70 -5.79 -18.56 6.18
N ASP A 71 -4.52 -18.23 6.46
CA ASP A 71 -4.19 -17.27 7.51
C ASP A 71 -4.59 -15.86 7.09
N LEU A 72 -4.96 -15.04 8.08
CA LEU A 72 -5.25 -13.62 7.91
C LEU A 72 -4.16 -12.79 8.58
N PHE A 73 -3.55 -11.89 7.82
CA PHE A 73 -2.49 -11.01 8.28
C PHE A 73 -3.00 -9.58 8.32
N ASN A 74 -2.92 -8.94 9.49
CA ASN A 74 -3.27 -7.53 9.65
C ASN A 74 -2.02 -6.66 9.73
N VAL A 75 -1.96 -5.60 8.93
CA VAL A 75 -0.88 -4.61 8.99
C VAL A 75 -0.96 -3.82 10.31
N THR A 76 0.15 -3.79 11.04
CA THR A 76 0.28 -3.05 12.29
C THR A 76 0.54 -1.56 12.03
N GLN A 77 0.55 -0.75 13.08
CA GLN A 77 0.97 0.65 12.97
C GLN A 77 2.42 0.77 12.49
N ALA A 78 3.31 -0.14 12.92
CA ALA A 78 4.69 -0.18 12.47
C ALA A 78 4.78 -0.50 10.97
N GLY A 79 3.97 -1.45 10.47
CA GLY A 79 3.90 -1.75 9.04
C GLY A 79 3.41 -0.56 8.21
N ARG A 80 2.43 0.22 8.71
CA ARG A 80 2.00 1.47 8.07
C ARG A 80 3.13 2.50 8.00
N ALA A 81 3.88 2.67 9.09
CA ALA A 81 5.02 3.58 9.12
C ALA A 81 6.12 3.14 8.13
N ALA A 82 6.41 1.84 8.06
CA ALA A 82 7.38 1.28 7.12
C ALA A 82 7.01 1.58 5.66
N VAL A 83 5.73 1.46 5.29
CA VAL A 83 5.26 1.83 3.95
C VAL A 83 5.51 3.30 3.66
N GLN A 84 5.27 4.20 4.61
CA GLN A 84 5.53 5.64 4.41
C GLN A 84 7.02 5.93 4.24
N GLU A 85 7.87 5.33 5.07
CA GLU A 85 9.32 5.52 5.04
C GLU A 85 9.94 5.01 3.74
N HIS A 86 9.44 3.89 3.21
CA HIS A 86 9.96 3.26 2.00
C HIS A 86 9.24 3.69 0.71
N THR A 87 8.28 4.60 0.82
CA THR A 87 7.60 5.19 -0.34
C THR A 87 8.28 6.50 -0.73
N PRO A 88 8.77 6.62 -1.97
CA PRO A 88 9.39 7.86 -2.41
C PRO A 88 8.35 8.99 -2.43
N PRO A 89 8.76 10.24 -2.17
CA PRO A 89 7.85 11.37 -2.25
C PRO A 89 7.27 11.50 -3.66
N PRO A 90 5.98 11.86 -3.78
CA PRO A 90 5.35 11.99 -5.09
C PRO A 90 6.04 13.07 -5.91
N PRO A 91 6.13 12.89 -7.24
CA PRO A 91 6.75 13.87 -8.11
C PRO A 91 6.02 15.22 -8.04
N LYS A 92 6.77 16.31 -8.11
CA LYS A 92 6.19 17.66 -8.20
C LYS A 92 5.40 17.79 -9.49
N LEU A 93 4.08 17.92 -9.37
CA LEU A 93 3.20 18.11 -10.53
C LEU A 93 3.33 19.51 -11.09
N THR A 94 3.32 19.63 -12.42
CA THR A 94 3.21 20.91 -13.11
C THR A 94 1.84 21.55 -12.85
N ARG A 95 1.72 22.88 -13.08
CA ARG A 95 0.44 23.59 -12.91
C ARG A 95 -0.69 23.00 -13.76
N SER A 96 -0.40 22.52 -14.98
CA SER A 96 -1.40 21.89 -15.85
C SER A 96 -1.83 20.52 -15.32
N GLN A 97 -0.89 19.71 -14.83
CA GLN A 97 -1.20 18.41 -14.20
C GLN A 97 -2.04 18.58 -12.92
N GLN A 98 -1.74 19.58 -12.09
CA GLN A 98 -2.55 19.89 -10.91
C GLN A 98 -3.99 20.28 -11.28
N ARG A 99 -4.17 21.13 -12.30
CA ARG A 99 -5.51 21.48 -12.81
C ARG A 99 -6.25 20.26 -13.34
N TYR A 100 -5.54 19.36 -14.03
CA TYR A 100 -6.15 18.12 -14.53
C TYR A 100 -6.56 17.18 -13.39
N GLN A 101 -5.75 17.02 -12.35
CA GLN A 101 -6.15 16.23 -11.17
C GLN A 101 -7.34 16.86 -10.43
N GLN A 102 -7.41 18.19 -10.33
CA GLN A 102 -8.58 18.86 -9.75
C GLN A 102 -9.83 18.60 -10.61
N PHE A 103 -9.70 18.65 -11.93
CA PHE A 103 -10.79 18.30 -12.85
C PHE A 103 -11.26 16.85 -12.66
N LEU A 104 -10.34 15.88 -12.53
CA LEU A 104 -10.73 14.47 -12.30
C LEU A 104 -11.48 14.26 -10.98
N ARG A 105 -11.31 15.15 -10.00
CA ARG A 105 -12.06 15.15 -8.73
C ARG A 105 -13.34 15.99 -8.81
N TYR A 106 -13.47 16.83 -9.82
CA TYR A 106 -14.62 17.70 -10.05
C TYR A 106 -15.71 16.88 -10.73
N ASP A 107 -16.58 16.26 -9.93
CA ASP A 107 -17.74 15.47 -10.36
C ASP A 107 -18.87 16.37 -10.88
N GLY A 108 -18.56 17.19 -11.90
CA GLY A 108 -19.44 18.23 -12.42
C GLY A 108 -20.03 17.95 -13.80
N GLY A 109 -19.79 16.76 -14.37
CA GLY A 109 -20.35 16.35 -15.67
C GLY A 109 -19.90 17.16 -16.88
N VAL A 110 -18.85 17.99 -16.74
CA VAL A 110 -18.30 18.82 -17.83
C VAL A 110 -17.03 18.20 -18.40
N THR A 111 -16.68 18.57 -19.63
CA THR A 111 -15.38 18.24 -20.20
C THR A 111 -14.26 19.05 -19.54
N PHE A 112 -13.00 18.59 -19.66
CA PHE A 112 -11.85 19.35 -19.14
C PHE A 112 -11.79 20.76 -19.76
N GLY A 113 -12.05 20.89 -21.06
CA GLY A 113 -12.05 22.19 -21.74
C GLY A 113 -13.14 23.15 -21.27
N GLU A 114 -14.30 22.65 -20.84
CA GLU A 114 -15.35 23.45 -20.19
C GLU A 114 -14.96 23.84 -18.77
N TYR A 115 -14.43 22.89 -18.00
CA TYR A 115 -13.89 23.15 -16.66
C TYR A 115 -12.84 24.27 -16.67
N LEU A 116 -11.94 24.28 -17.66
CA LEU A 116 -10.93 25.34 -17.77
C LEU A 116 -11.51 26.71 -18.14
N ARG A 117 -12.66 26.76 -18.83
CA ARG A 117 -13.34 28.01 -19.24
C ARG A 117 -14.19 28.61 -18.12
N GLY A 118 -14.71 27.77 -17.20
CA GLY A 118 -15.46 28.22 -16.01
C GLY A 118 -14.57 28.75 -14.88
N TRP A 119 -13.27 28.48 -14.92
CA TRP A 119 -12.25 29.11 -14.08
C TRP A 119 -11.91 30.50 -14.64
N ARG A 120 -12.64 31.53 -14.20
CA ARG A 120 -12.37 32.93 -14.53
C ARG A 120 -12.37 33.80 -13.28
#